data_AF-T0ZFV5-F1
#
_entry.id   AF-T0ZFV5-F1
#
_cell.length_a   1.000
_cell.length_b   1.000
_cell.length_c   1.000
_cell.angle_alpha   90.00
_cell.angle_beta   90.00
_cell.angle_gamma   90.00
#
_symmetry.space_group_name_H-M   'P 1'
#
loop_
_entity.id
_entity.type
_entity.pdbx_description
1 polymer ?
#
loop_
_entity_poly.entity_id
_entity_poly.type
_entity_poly.pdbx_seq_one_letter_code
_entity_poly.pdbx_strand_id
1 'polypeptide(L)'
;MASQDEKPAPGYTGFGAEWRPVKLSAEDANKATAWVEARIDRREMLTQKDRVQDVRDIMWQLEKDGEIVVHRITEQHEPVIGKTLYGWDKRIPTNQLWHHKSCGQCGNIPGYPSSLLWLQNMLGTKYLDETDQTSCTAWNYHGSGIGNIVSLAAVFLRNFHQAYVSSISQGLPAGYYYPLVHCGTSFGNYKEVRGYLLHSAE
;
A
#
# COMPACT_ATOMS: atom_id res chain seq x y z
N MET A 1 26.58 -25.42 -58.52
CA MET A 1 26.70 -25.90 -57.12
C MET A 1 26.99 -24.70 -56.24
N ALA A 2 25.97 -24.18 -55.57
CA ALA A 2 26.12 -23.28 -54.44
C ALA A 2 25.07 -23.71 -53.41
N SER A 3 25.55 -23.96 -52.20
CA SER A 3 24.90 -24.68 -51.11
C SER A 3 23.67 -23.96 -50.56
N GLN A 4 22.66 -24.77 -50.26
CA GLN A 4 21.62 -24.45 -49.27
C GLN A 4 22.24 -24.30 -47.86
N ASP A 5 21.54 -23.55 -47.01
CA ASP A 5 21.71 -23.40 -45.55
C ASP A 5 22.25 -22.04 -45.04
N GLU A 6 21.51 -20.97 -45.30
CA GLU A 6 21.45 -19.85 -44.35
C GLU A 6 20.33 -20.09 -43.33
N LYS A 7 20.70 -20.46 -42.11
CA LYS A 7 19.76 -20.46 -40.97
C LYS A 7 19.42 -19.01 -40.62
N PRO A 8 18.13 -18.63 -40.50
CA PRO A 8 17.77 -17.29 -40.07
C PRO A 8 18.24 -17.08 -38.63
N ALA A 9 18.92 -15.96 -38.39
CA ALA A 9 19.38 -15.56 -37.07
C ALA A 9 18.20 -15.49 -36.09
N PRO A 10 18.35 -15.97 -34.84
CA PRO A 10 17.27 -15.93 -33.88
C PRO A 10 16.99 -14.46 -33.53
N GLY A 11 15.81 -13.98 -33.93
CA GLY A 11 15.32 -12.68 -33.52
C GLY A 11 15.29 -12.61 -32.00
N TYR A 12 15.80 -11.51 -31.44
CA TYR A 12 15.71 -11.18 -30.02
C TYR A 12 14.22 -11.04 -29.65
N THR A 13 13.59 -12.13 -29.22
CA THR A 13 12.18 -12.16 -28.80
C THR A 13 12.01 -11.85 -27.31
N GLY A 14 13.10 -11.66 -26.56
CA GLY A 14 13.06 -11.42 -25.10
C GLY A 14 12.77 -12.67 -24.27
N PHE A 15 12.61 -13.83 -24.90
CA PHE A 15 12.35 -15.11 -24.28
C PHE A 15 13.50 -16.08 -24.62
N GLY A 16 14.05 -16.80 -23.64
CA GLY A 16 15.20 -17.68 -23.84
C GLY A 16 14.93 -18.84 -24.81
N ALA A 17 15.99 -19.52 -25.28
CA ALA A 17 15.90 -20.60 -26.27
C ALA A 17 15.03 -21.80 -25.82
N GLU A 18 14.71 -21.87 -24.53
CA GLU A 18 13.79 -22.81 -23.90
C GLU A 18 12.31 -22.55 -24.21
N TRP A 19 11.96 -21.35 -24.69
CA TRP A 19 10.58 -21.02 -25.04
C TRP A 19 10.16 -21.70 -26.34
N ARG A 20 9.24 -22.65 -26.21
CA ARG A 20 8.64 -23.34 -27.35
C ARG A 20 7.28 -22.72 -27.65
N PRO A 21 6.98 -22.38 -28.91
CA PRO A 21 5.66 -21.93 -29.30
C PRO A 21 4.66 -23.06 -28.98
N VAL A 22 3.59 -22.71 -28.26
CA VAL A 22 2.61 -23.68 -27.72
C VAL A 22 1.75 -24.32 -28.84
N LYS A 23 1.89 -23.87 -30.10
CA LYS A 23 1.17 -24.37 -31.30
C LYS A 23 -0.34 -24.60 -31.03
N LEU A 24 -0.95 -23.74 -30.24
CA LEU A 24 -2.39 -23.79 -30.01
C LEU A 24 -3.13 -23.40 -31.29
N SER A 25 -4.24 -24.08 -31.56
CA SER A 25 -5.21 -23.58 -32.54
C SER A 25 -5.79 -22.25 -32.05
N ALA A 26 -6.38 -21.45 -32.95
CA ALA A 26 -7.02 -20.20 -32.54
C ALA A 26 -8.13 -20.44 -31.50
N GLU A 27 -8.85 -21.56 -31.62
CA GLU A 27 -9.89 -21.97 -30.67
C GLU A 27 -9.30 -22.33 -29.30
N ASP A 28 -8.21 -23.10 -29.26
CA ASP A 28 -7.57 -23.50 -28.01
C ASP A 28 -6.89 -22.31 -27.31
N ALA A 29 -6.31 -21.39 -28.10
CA ALA A 29 -5.77 -20.15 -27.58
C ALA A 29 -6.87 -19.31 -26.92
N ASN A 30 -8.03 -19.14 -27.59
CA ASN A 30 -9.17 -18.42 -27.03
C ASN A 30 -9.74 -19.09 -25.78
N LYS A 31 -9.82 -20.44 -25.74
CA LYS A 31 -10.21 -21.16 -24.51
C LYS A 31 -9.20 -20.97 -23.39
N ALA A 32 -7.90 -21.02 -23.69
CA ALA A 32 -6.83 -20.82 -22.72
C ALA A 32 -6.76 -19.38 -22.18
N THR A 33 -7.21 -18.39 -22.96
CA THR A 33 -7.25 -16.96 -22.57
C THR A 33 -8.64 -16.48 -22.18
N ALA A 34 -9.67 -17.33 -22.22
CA ALA A 34 -11.05 -16.94 -21.89
C ALA A 34 -11.19 -16.29 -20.50
N TRP A 35 -10.32 -16.65 -19.56
CA TRP A 35 -10.27 -16.03 -18.22
C TRP A 35 -9.77 -14.58 -18.22
N VAL A 36 -9.03 -14.15 -19.25
CA VAL A 36 -8.57 -12.76 -19.43
C VAL A 36 -9.73 -11.86 -19.82
N GLU A 37 -10.63 -12.37 -20.67
CA GLU A 37 -11.86 -11.67 -21.09
C GLU A 37 -12.99 -11.83 -20.08
N ALA A 38 -12.90 -12.82 -19.19
CA ALA A 38 -13.82 -12.96 -18.08
C ALA A 38 -13.76 -11.69 -17.23
N ARG A 39 -14.80 -10.86 -17.37
CA ARG A 39 -15.03 -9.70 -16.53
C ARG A 39 -15.38 -10.20 -15.12
N ILE A 40 -14.35 -10.50 -14.35
CA ILE A 40 -14.49 -10.81 -12.92
C ILE A 40 -14.74 -9.48 -12.22
N ASP A 41 -16.00 -9.09 -12.08
CA ASP A 41 -16.37 -8.04 -11.16
C ASP A 41 -16.22 -8.58 -9.73
N ARG A 42 -14.99 -8.50 -9.22
CA ARG A 42 -14.68 -8.91 -7.84
C ARG A 42 -15.54 -8.15 -6.83
N ARG A 43 -16.12 -6.98 -7.16
CA ARG A 43 -16.99 -6.26 -6.23
C ARG A 43 -18.36 -6.90 -6.13
N GLU A 44 -18.91 -7.43 -7.23
CA GLU A 44 -20.19 -8.15 -7.20
C GLU A 44 -20.07 -9.51 -6.49
N MET A 45 -18.96 -10.23 -6.70
CA MET A 45 -18.72 -11.56 -6.12
C MET A 45 -18.41 -11.57 -4.61
N LEU A 46 -18.22 -10.40 -3.98
CA LEU A 46 -17.81 -10.29 -2.56
C LEU A 46 -18.92 -9.81 -1.61
N THR A 47 -20.12 -9.54 -2.12
CA THR A 47 -21.28 -9.10 -1.32
C THR A 47 -21.84 -10.18 -0.39
N GLN A 48 -21.37 -11.43 -0.51
CA GLN A 48 -21.79 -12.59 0.30
C GLN A 48 -20.69 -13.17 1.21
N LYS A 49 -19.58 -12.45 1.46
CA LYS A 49 -18.61 -12.93 2.45
C LYS A 49 -19.06 -12.60 3.86
N ASP A 50 -18.85 -13.54 4.78
CA ASP A 50 -19.02 -13.32 6.22
C ASP A 50 -18.35 -12.02 6.65
N ARG A 51 -19.05 -11.29 7.52
CA ARG A 51 -18.59 -9.99 8.01
C ARG A 51 -17.25 -10.18 8.71
N VAL A 52 -16.17 -9.72 8.07
CA VAL A 52 -14.83 -9.72 8.66
C VAL A 52 -14.84 -8.84 9.91
N GLN A 53 -14.08 -9.21 10.95
CA GLN A 53 -13.95 -8.38 12.15
C GLN A 53 -13.47 -6.97 11.79
N ASP A 54 -14.14 -5.95 12.34
CA ASP A 54 -13.71 -4.57 12.21
C ASP A 54 -12.62 -4.26 13.24
N VAL A 55 -11.38 -4.09 12.78
CA VAL A 55 -10.24 -3.77 13.66
C VAL A 55 -10.44 -2.50 14.49
N ARG A 56 -11.35 -1.61 14.07
CA ARG A 56 -11.69 -0.38 14.81
C ARG A 56 -12.33 -0.68 16.15
N ASP A 57 -13.11 -1.75 16.27
CA ASP A 57 -13.78 -2.11 17.52
C ASP A 57 -12.75 -2.41 18.61
N ILE A 58 -11.71 -3.20 18.28
CA ILE A 58 -10.58 -3.48 19.20
C ILE A 58 -9.84 -2.19 19.54
N MET A 59 -9.55 -1.36 18.53
CA MET A 59 -8.82 -0.10 18.75
C MET A 59 -9.57 0.86 19.68
N TRP A 60 -10.90 0.96 19.56
CA TRP A 60 -11.72 1.78 20.45
C TRP A 60 -11.74 1.27 21.88
N GLN A 61 -11.77 -0.05 22.05
CA GLN A 61 -11.70 -0.66 23.38
C GLN A 61 -10.34 -0.38 24.03
N LEU A 62 -9.24 -0.63 23.33
CA LEU A 62 -7.88 -0.35 23.83
C LEU A 62 -7.66 1.13 24.16
N GLU A 63 -8.19 2.04 23.34
CA GLU A 63 -8.09 3.47 23.63
C GLU A 63 -8.92 3.88 24.85
N LYS A 64 -10.12 3.31 25.01
CA LYS A 64 -10.94 3.52 26.21
C LYS A 64 -10.22 3.04 27.47
N ASP A 65 -9.45 1.96 27.36
CA ASP A 65 -8.65 1.39 28.44
C ASP A 65 -7.33 2.17 28.66
N GLY A 66 -7.03 3.15 27.81
CA GLY A 66 -5.85 4.01 27.92
C GLY A 66 -4.56 3.42 27.32
N GLU A 67 -4.65 2.29 26.63
CA GLU A 67 -3.51 1.55 26.09
C GLU A 67 -2.95 2.16 24.79
N ILE A 68 -3.83 2.76 23.97
CA ILE A 68 -3.44 3.39 22.71
C ILE A 68 -4.13 4.74 22.51
N VAL A 69 -3.59 5.55 21.59
CA VAL A 69 -4.26 6.73 21.05
C VAL A 69 -4.63 6.46 19.59
N VAL A 70 -5.90 6.64 19.24
CA VAL A 70 -6.38 6.48 17.86
C VAL A 70 -6.27 7.80 17.12
N HIS A 71 -5.40 7.85 16.11
CA HIS A 71 -5.33 8.96 15.18
C HIS A 71 -6.60 9.00 14.31
N ARG A 72 -7.44 10.03 14.50
CA ARG A 72 -8.77 10.13 13.91
C ARG A 72 -8.81 11.06 12.70
N ILE A 73 -9.58 10.67 11.69
CA ILE A 73 -9.98 11.55 10.60
C ILE A 73 -11.11 12.45 11.11
N THR A 74 -10.84 13.74 11.26
CA THR A 74 -11.82 14.81 11.54
C THR A 74 -12.19 15.58 10.26
N GLU A 75 -13.17 16.49 10.36
CA GLU A 75 -13.63 17.33 9.24
C GLU A 75 -12.53 18.20 8.61
N GLN A 76 -11.48 18.53 9.37
CA GLN A 76 -10.35 19.30 8.85
C GLN A 76 -9.73 18.60 7.62
N HIS A 77 -9.71 17.27 7.59
CA HIS A 77 -9.09 16.51 6.50
C HIS A 77 -9.97 16.43 5.23
N GLU A 78 -11.11 17.14 5.20
CA GLU A 78 -12.09 17.15 4.11
C GLU A 78 -12.42 15.72 3.62
N PRO A 79 -12.86 14.82 4.51
CA PRO A 79 -12.93 13.41 4.16
C PRO A 79 -14.09 13.10 3.22
N VAL A 80 -13.81 12.24 2.24
CA VAL A 80 -14.84 11.65 1.38
C VAL A 80 -15.24 10.27 1.89
N ILE A 81 -16.48 9.86 1.65
CA ILE A 81 -16.99 8.54 2.03
C ILE A 81 -16.88 7.59 0.84
N GLY A 82 -16.16 6.50 1.01
CA GLY A 82 -16.10 5.39 0.06
C GLY A 82 -16.69 4.12 0.66
N LYS A 83 -17.33 3.29 -0.17
CA LYS A 83 -17.78 1.94 0.23
C LYS A 83 -16.63 0.95 0.07
N THR A 84 -16.35 0.17 1.13
CA THR A 84 -15.38 -0.92 1.07
C THR A 84 -15.95 -2.14 0.34
N LEU A 85 -15.08 -3.10 0.00
CA LEU A 85 -15.48 -4.39 -0.56
C LEU A 85 -16.43 -5.19 0.35
N TYR A 86 -16.46 -4.88 1.65
CA TYR A 86 -17.33 -5.50 2.65
C TYR A 86 -18.57 -4.64 2.98
N GLY A 87 -18.86 -3.62 2.16
CA GLY A 87 -20.03 -2.76 2.30
C GLY A 87 -19.91 -1.67 3.37
N TRP A 88 -18.76 -1.54 4.04
CA TRP A 88 -18.58 -0.54 5.10
C TRP A 88 -18.35 0.85 4.53
N ASP A 89 -18.90 1.87 5.19
CA ASP A 89 -18.48 3.24 4.97
C ASP A 89 -17.09 3.46 5.54
N LYS A 90 -16.19 3.92 4.67
CA LYS A 90 -14.84 4.32 5.01
C LYS A 90 -14.66 5.81 4.73
N ARG A 91 -14.31 6.55 5.77
CA ARG A 91 -13.82 7.92 5.65
C ARG A 91 -12.42 7.89 5.06
N ILE A 92 -12.18 8.67 4.02
CA ILE A 92 -10.89 8.79 3.35
C ILE A 92 -10.48 10.26 3.43
N PRO A 93 -9.38 10.61 4.11
CA PRO A 93 -8.93 12.00 4.20
C PRO A 93 -8.43 12.43 2.82
N THR A 94 -8.76 13.67 2.42
CA THR A 94 -8.33 14.22 1.12
C THR A 94 -7.42 15.44 1.28
N ASN A 95 -7.35 16.00 2.48
CA ASN A 95 -6.56 17.18 2.79
C ASN A 95 -5.80 17.01 4.11
N GLN A 96 -4.77 17.85 4.31
CA GLN A 96 -3.89 17.84 5.49
C GLN A 96 -3.27 16.47 5.73
N LEU A 97 -2.46 16.04 4.77
CA LEU A 97 -1.89 14.69 4.75
C LEU A 97 -0.42 14.72 5.21
N TRP A 98 0.00 13.70 5.95
CA TRP A 98 1.40 13.47 6.32
C TRP A 98 2.01 12.44 5.39
N HIS A 99 3.03 12.80 4.62
CA HIS A 99 3.53 11.94 3.55
C HIS A 99 4.59 10.95 4.02
N HIS A 100 4.20 9.67 4.12
CA HIS A 100 5.15 8.60 4.35
C HIS A 100 5.80 8.14 3.03
N LYS A 101 7.05 8.52 2.82
CA LYS A 101 7.88 8.08 1.69
C LYS A 101 8.83 6.96 2.13
N SER A 102 8.83 5.83 1.42
CA SER A 102 9.74 4.72 1.75
C SER A 102 11.20 5.05 1.39
N CYS A 103 12.17 4.36 2.00
CA CYS A 103 13.59 4.53 1.68
C CYS A 103 13.90 4.28 0.20
N GLY A 104 13.28 3.27 -0.41
CA GLY A 104 13.43 3.02 -1.85
C GLY A 104 12.88 4.17 -2.69
N GLN A 105 11.77 4.78 -2.29
CA GLN A 105 11.22 5.95 -2.97
C GLN A 105 12.13 7.17 -2.87
N CYS A 106 12.65 7.47 -1.69
CA CYS A 106 13.54 8.63 -1.51
C CYS A 106 14.92 8.42 -2.13
N GLY A 107 15.49 7.22 -1.99
CA GLY A 107 16.88 6.93 -2.36
C GLY A 107 17.08 6.39 -3.78
N ASN A 108 16.13 5.60 -4.30
CA ASN A 108 16.31 4.88 -5.56
C ASN A 108 15.39 5.36 -6.68
N ILE A 109 14.16 5.80 -6.35
CA ILE A 109 13.18 6.28 -7.33
C ILE A 109 12.59 7.64 -6.93
N PRO A 110 13.42 8.69 -6.74
CA PRO A 110 12.98 10.00 -6.24
C PRO A 110 11.91 10.67 -7.12
N GLY A 111 11.85 10.33 -8.42
CA GLY A 111 10.78 10.78 -9.31
C GLY A 111 9.38 10.36 -8.87
N TYR A 112 9.25 9.26 -8.11
CA TYR A 112 7.97 8.83 -7.56
C TYR A 112 7.41 9.81 -6.52
N PRO A 113 8.08 10.12 -5.39
CA PRO A 113 7.58 11.12 -4.46
C PRO A 113 7.50 12.51 -5.09
N SER A 114 8.45 12.91 -5.94
CA SER A 114 8.40 14.22 -6.62
C SER A 114 7.15 14.38 -7.48
N SER A 115 6.80 13.39 -8.30
CA SER A 115 5.59 13.44 -9.13
C SER A 115 4.31 13.45 -8.30
N LEU A 116 4.28 12.71 -7.18
CA LEU A 116 3.14 12.69 -6.27
C LEU A 116 2.93 14.06 -5.61
N LEU A 117 3.99 14.67 -5.08
CA LEU A 117 3.92 16.01 -4.47
C LEU A 117 3.55 17.08 -5.50
N TRP A 118 4.07 16.97 -6.73
CA TRP A 118 3.69 17.87 -7.83
C TRP A 118 2.19 17.78 -8.16
N LEU A 119 1.64 16.57 -8.27
CA LEU A 119 0.21 16.37 -8.47
C LEU A 119 -0.62 16.95 -7.33
N GLN A 120 -0.19 16.76 -6.08
CA GLN A 120 -0.90 17.34 -4.94
C GLN A 120 -0.90 18.86 -4.94
N ASN A 121 0.22 19.49 -5.32
CA ASN A 121 0.30 20.94 -5.49
C ASN A 121 -0.67 21.42 -6.57
N MET A 122 -0.76 20.71 -7.70
CA MET A 122 -1.73 21.03 -8.76
C MET A 122 -3.19 20.91 -8.31
N LEU A 123 -3.47 19.92 -7.45
CA LEU A 123 -4.81 19.69 -6.91
C LEU A 123 -5.13 20.60 -5.71
N GLY A 124 -4.19 21.43 -5.25
CA GLY A 124 -4.36 22.31 -4.10
C GLY A 124 -4.43 21.56 -2.76
N THR A 125 -3.94 20.33 -2.70
CA THR A 125 -3.93 19.51 -1.48
C THR A 125 -2.88 20.04 -0.50
N LYS A 126 -3.28 20.29 0.74
CA LYS A 126 -2.37 20.65 1.83
C LYS A 126 -1.76 19.39 2.40
N TYR A 127 -0.45 19.36 2.55
CA TYR A 127 0.28 18.23 3.09
C TYR A 127 1.52 18.69 3.87
N LEU A 128 2.03 17.80 4.71
CA LEU A 128 3.36 17.87 5.28
C LEU A 128 4.27 16.86 4.58
N ASP A 129 5.30 17.37 3.91
CA ASP A 129 6.39 16.56 3.41
C ASP A 129 7.41 16.32 4.52
N GLU A 130 7.23 15.23 5.27
CA GLU A 130 8.02 14.98 6.47
C GLU A 130 9.50 14.70 6.15
N THR A 131 10.37 15.32 6.93
CA THR A 131 11.82 15.09 6.93
C THR A 131 12.26 14.10 8.01
N ASP A 132 11.53 14.04 9.13
CA ASP A 132 11.85 13.20 10.28
C ASP A 132 11.22 11.81 10.23
N GLN A 133 10.74 11.35 9.08
CA GLN A 133 10.26 9.97 8.92
C GLN A 133 11.42 8.97 8.81
N THR A 134 11.18 7.72 9.20
CA THR A 134 12.19 6.64 9.10
C THR A 134 11.71 5.55 8.14
N SER A 135 12.62 4.61 7.82
CA SER A 135 12.27 3.43 7.02
C SER A 135 11.03 2.72 7.56
N CYS A 136 10.23 2.14 6.67
CA CYS A 136 9.26 1.11 7.06
C CYS A 136 9.92 -0.25 7.33
N THR A 137 11.26 -0.30 7.34
CA THR A 137 12.14 -1.48 7.41
C THR A 137 12.14 -2.40 6.18
N ALA A 138 11.31 -2.21 5.17
CA ALA A 138 11.19 -3.08 4.00
C ALA A 138 10.66 -4.50 4.34
N TRP A 139 9.34 -4.64 4.19
CA TRP A 139 8.56 -5.84 4.52
C TRP A 139 9.15 -7.16 4.02
N ASN A 140 9.69 -7.20 2.81
CA ASN A 140 10.19 -8.43 2.20
C ASN A 140 11.40 -9.02 2.98
N TYR A 141 12.23 -8.19 3.59
CA TYR A 141 13.36 -8.65 4.40
C TYR A 141 12.99 -8.88 5.85
N HIS A 142 12.09 -8.06 6.41
CA HIS A 142 11.76 -8.16 7.83
C HIS A 142 10.57 -9.08 8.14
N GLY A 143 9.59 -9.20 7.24
CA GLY A 143 8.43 -10.08 7.35
C GLY A 143 8.70 -11.54 6.95
N SER A 144 9.84 -11.83 6.31
CA SER A 144 10.25 -13.19 5.92
C SER A 144 10.93 -13.99 7.05
N GLY A 145 10.85 -13.52 8.29
CA GLY A 145 11.41 -14.19 9.47
C GLY A 145 12.86 -13.82 9.81
N ILE A 146 13.52 -13.00 8.98
CA ILE A 146 14.84 -12.43 9.30
C ILE A 146 14.69 -11.21 10.23
N GLY A 147 13.58 -10.46 10.11
CA GLY A 147 13.32 -9.30 10.96
C GLY A 147 12.63 -9.66 12.28
N ASN A 148 12.97 -8.93 13.34
CA ASN A 148 12.29 -9.03 14.63
C ASN A 148 10.96 -8.24 14.60
N ILE A 149 9.84 -8.92 14.92
CA ILE A 149 8.50 -8.32 14.97
C ILE A 149 8.39 -7.16 15.97
N VAL A 150 9.12 -7.20 17.08
CA VAL A 150 9.15 -6.11 18.07
C VAL A 150 9.78 -4.86 17.45
N SER A 151 10.85 -5.02 16.67
CA SER A 151 11.48 -3.92 15.94
C SER A 151 10.54 -3.36 14.86
N LEU A 152 9.80 -4.21 14.16
CA LEU A 152 8.78 -3.79 13.19
C LEU A 152 7.69 -2.95 13.85
N ALA A 153 7.17 -3.41 14.99
CA ALA A 153 6.19 -2.70 15.80
C ALA A 153 6.71 -1.35 16.27
N ALA A 154 7.92 -1.30 16.83
CA ALA A 154 8.52 -0.06 17.31
C ALA A 154 8.68 0.99 16.20
N VAL A 155 9.15 0.58 15.01
CA VAL A 155 9.33 1.50 13.88
C VAL A 155 7.99 1.96 13.31
N PHE A 156 7.02 1.06 13.20
CA PHE A 156 5.64 1.41 12.82
C PHE A 156 5.06 2.48 13.76
N LEU A 157 5.07 2.21 15.07
CA LEU A 157 4.53 3.11 16.08
C LEU A 157 5.29 4.43 16.11
N ARG A 158 6.62 4.41 15.95
CA ARG A 158 7.44 5.64 15.87
C ARG A 158 7.04 6.52 14.70
N ASN A 159 6.82 5.95 13.51
CA ASN A 159 6.43 6.74 12.33
C ASN A 159 5.00 7.29 12.45
N PHE A 160 4.07 6.50 12.99
CA PHE A 160 2.70 6.96 13.22
C PHE A 160 2.60 8.00 14.34
N HIS A 161 3.42 7.85 15.38
CA HIS A 161 3.59 8.87 16.42
C HIS A 161 4.13 10.16 15.82
N GLN A 162 5.16 10.10 14.97
CA GLN A 162 5.66 11.30 14.29
C GLN A 162 4.60 11.97 13.42
N ALA A 163 3.83 11.20 12.64
CA ALA A 163 2.70 11.76 11.91
C ALA A 163 1.71 12.50 12.83
N TYR A 164 1.44 11.93 14.01
CA TYR A 164 0.53 12.51 15.00
C TYR A 164 1.08 13.80 15.65
N VAL A 165 2.37 13.89 15.95
CA VAL A 165 2.95 15.05 16.67
C VAL A 165 3.60 16.09 15.76
N SER A 166 3.83 15.79 14.49
CA SER A 166 4.57 16.63 13.52
C SER A 166 4.09 18.09 13.45
N SER A 167 2.78 18.31 13.61
CA SER A 167 2.14 19.62 13.58
C SER A 167 2.40 20.49 14.80
N ILE A 168 2.81 19.91 15.94
CA ILE A 168 3.01 20.64 17.20
C ILE A 168 4.10 21.71 17.04
N SER A 169 5.16 21.42 16.28
CA SER A 169 6.25 22.37 16.01
C SER A 169 5.78 23.61 15.22
N GLN A 170 4.65 23.50 14.52
CA GLN A 170 4.02 24.57 13.75
C GLN A 170 2.97 25.35 14.57
N GLY A 171 2.83 25.06 15.86
CA GLY A 171 1.79 25.64 16.72
C GLY A 171 0.38 25.10 16.45
N LEU A 172 0.28 23.97 15.74
CA LEU A 172 -0.97 23.31 15.39
C LEU A 172 -1.26 22.14 16.34
N PRO A 173 -2.52 21.71 16.50
CA PRO A 173 -2.88 20.60 17.38
C PRO A 173 -2.26 19.28 16.91
N ALA A 174 -2.06 18.34 17.82
CA ALA A 174 -1.68 16.97 17.47
C ALA A 174 -2.76 16.32 16.59
N GLY A 175 -2.34 15.48 15.65
CA GLY A 175 -3.22 14.84 14.68
C GLY A 175 -3.75 15.78 13.60
N TYR A 176 -3.15 16.96 13.41
CA TYR A 176 -3.52 17.88 12.34
C TYR A 176 -3.26 17.27 10.95
N TYR A 177 -2.15 16.55 10.77
CA TYR A 177 -1.85 15.82 9.54
C TYR A 177 -2.19 14.33 9.67
N TYR A 178 -2.88 13.77 8.67
CA TYR A 178 -3.24 12.36 8.65
C TYR A 178 -2.27 11.54 7.77
N PRO A 179 -1.70 10.41 8.24
CA PRO A 179 -0.69 9.66 7.49
C PRO A 179 -1.21 9.09 6.17
N LEU A 180 -0.53 9.44 5.08
CA LEU A 180 -0.68 8.89 3.75
C LEU A 180 0.56 8.06 3.39
N VAL A 181 0.38 6.75 3.21
CA VAL A 181 1.47 5.81 2.91
C VAL A 181 1.51 5.47 1.43
N HIS A 182 2.59 5.84 0.75
CA HIS A 182 2.69 5.71 -0.70
C HIS A 182 3.18 4.35 -1.19
N CYS A 183 4.09 3.73 -0.44
CA CYS A 183 4.70 2.46 -0.83
C CYS A 183 3.79 1.30 -0.42
N GLY A 184 3.44 0.42 -1.36
CA GLY A 184 2.65 -0.78 -1.08
C GLY A 184 3.29 -1.68 -0.02
N THR A 185 4.62 -1.78 -0.02
CA THR A 185 5.42 -2.50 0.99
C THR A 185 5.27 -1.88 2.38
N SER A 186 5.37 -0.54 2.50
CA SER A 186 5.14 0.16 3.77
C SER A 186 3.71 -0.02 4.26
N PHE A 187 2.74 0.10 3.35
CA PHE A 187 1.32 -0.04 3.67
C PHE A 187 0.98 -1.45 4.17
N GLY A 188 1.48 -2.48 3.49
CA GLY A 188 1.35 -3.88 3.91
C GLY A 188 1.93 -4.08 5.30
N ASN A 189 3.20 -3.67 5.51
CA ASN A 189 3.86 -3.80 6.80
C ASN A 189 3.04 -3.17 7.94
N TYR A 190 2.70 -1.89 7.84
CA TYR A 190 1.97 -1.20 8.89
C TYR A 190 0.57 -1.77 9.13
N LYS A 191 -0.10 -2.22 8.07
CA LYS A 191 -1.41 -2.87 8.19
C LYS A 191 -1.32 -4.20 8.94
N GLU A 192 -0.33 -5.03 8.62
CA GLU A 192 -0.16 -6.36 9.21
C GLU A 192 0.40 -6.28 10.63
N VAL A 193 1.39 -5.42 10.89
CA VAL A 193 1.93 -5.18 12.24
C VAL A 193 0.87 -4.58 13.16
N ARG A 194 0.01 -3.67 12.69
CA ARG A 194 -1.16 -3.23 13.46
C ARG A 194 -2.07 -4.43 13.78
N GLY A 195 -2.34 -5.28 12.79
CA GLY A 195 -3.10 -6.52 13.00
C GLY A 195 -2.51 -7.36 14.12
N TYR A 196 -1.20 -7.62 14.06
CA TYR A 196 -0.47 -8.31 15.12
C TYR A 196 -0.63 -7.64 16.47
N LEU A 197 -0.32 -6.34 16.60
CA LEU A 197 -0.39 -5.62 17.87
C LEU A 197 -1.78 -5.64 18.52
N LEU A 198 -2.85 -5.63 17.72
CA LEU A 198 -4.22 -5.65 18.23
C LEU A 198 -4.70 -7.01 18.71
N HIS A 199 -4.09 -8.11 18.25
CA HIS A 199 -4.53 -9.48 18.57
C HIS A 199 -3.52 -10.27 19.40
N SER A 200 -2.26 -9.83 19.45
CA SER A 200 -1.18 -10.47 20.22
C SER A 200 -1.13 -9.94 21.66
N ALA A 201 -2.28 -9.58 22.23
CA ALA A 201 -2.38 -9.19 23.63
C ALA A 201 -2.31 -10.43 24.52
N GLU A 202 -1.16 -11.11 24.55
CA GLU A 202 -0.73 -12.15 25.51
C GLU A 202 0.71 -12.60 25.22
#